data_AF-A0A4Z0I1M9-F1
#
_entry.id   AF-A0A4Z0I1M9-F1
#
_cell.length_a   1.000
_cell.length_b   1.000
_cell.length_c   1.000
_cell.angle_alpha   90.00
_cell.angle_beta   90.00
_cell.angle_gamma   90.00
#
_symmetry.space_group_name_H-M   'P 1'
#
loop_
_entity.id
_entity.type
_entity.pdbx_description
1 polymer ?
#
loop_
_entity_poly.entity_id
_entity_poly.type
_entity_poly.pdbx_seq_one_letter_code
_entity_poly.pdbx_strand_id
1 'polypeptide(L)'
;MGESSTSGSEPTISTDDRRRHVRRLALESLERRGVRVRPAPQDVLGDDCFMDQTGNHYRLYNLQLQCAQRPPAEWAGAVEFHFDQQFAGRSDPGPAELTEAELLAQVRTRLQTPDTSGMTSMRYARPAFDGLVAELNRDLPTVVKTVGDDDVAGRDLDFLYEVGQRNTDAEPVAVQALDRNVFALTGGSFFIASKALNMPLLIETVLGGVAPLGVVFSVPHRSLLFLHAVGESTADAVGWLASVTVGQTENPPGGAVSRDTYFWHRGEVQRITEIDTQARSISLLRDGAFAEAMGQL
;
A
#
# COMPACT_ATOMS: atom_id res chain seq x y z
N MET A 1 -5.63 15.74 55.32
CA MET A 1 -5.79 14.49 54.55
C MET A 1 -6.22 14.92 53.16
N GLY A 2 -5.26 15.03 52.25
CA GLY A 2 -5.48 15.45 50.87
C GLY A 2 -4.44 14.71 50.04
N GLU A 3 -4.90 13.67 49.36
CA GLU A 3 -4.07 12.77 48.55
C GLU A 3 -3.63 13.50 47.28
N SER A 4 -2.31 13.67 47.16
CA SER A 4 -1.65 14.10 45.94
C SER A 4 -1.74 12.96 44.91
N SER A 5 -2.67 13.08 43.97
CA SER A 5 -2.72 12.20 42.80
C SER A 5 -1.57 12.56 41.85
N THR A 6 -0.49 11.78 41.89
CA THR A 6 0.56 11.81 40.86
C THR A 6 0.04 11.12 39.60
N SER A 7 -0.39 11.89 38.60
CA SER A 7 -0.55 11.36 37.24
C SER A 7 0.85 11.10 36.66
N GLY A 8 1.29 9.84 36.73
CA GLY A 8 2.48 9.40 36.01
C GLY A 8 2.22 9.45 34.51
N SER A 9 2.85 10.39 33.82
CA SER A 9 3.04 10.29 32.37
C SER A 9 3.97 9.10 32.11
N GLU A 10 3.49 8.09 31.39
CA GLU A 10 4.35 6.98 30.94
C GLU A 10 5.56 7.55 30.16
N PRO A 11 6.78 7.05 30.40
CA PRO A 11 7.95 7.52 29.68
C PRO A 11 7.83 7.12 28.21
N THR A 12 7.75 8.13 27.33
CA THR A 12 7.81 7.93 25.88
C THR A 12 9.16 7.32 25.51
N ILE A 13 9.15 6.06 25.09
CA ILE A 13 10.35 5.37 24.61
C ILE A 13 10.89 6.11 23.37
N SER A 14 12.19 6.38 23.34
CA SER A 14 12.81 7.04 22.17
C SER A 14 12.69 6.14 20.92
N THR A 15 12.66 6.74 19.73
CA THR A 15 12.56 5.99 18.47
C THR A 15 13.66 4.94 18.32
N ASP A 16 14.88 5.26 18.73
CA ASP A 16 16.01 4.33 18.65
C ASP A 16 15.92 3.21 19.68
N ASP A 17 15.43 3.50 20.89
CA ASP A 17 15.19 2.47 21.90
C ASP A 17 14.08 1.51 21.48
N ARG A 18 12.99 2.02 20.87
CA ARG A 18 11.97 1.18 20.24
C ARG A 18 12.59 0.28 19.19
N ARG A 19 13.37 0.86 18.25
CA ARG A 19 13.97 0.10 17.15
C ARG A 19 14.85 -1.04 17.66
N ARG A 20 15.72 -0.76 18.64
CA ARG A 20 16.57 -1.77 19.29
C ARG A 20 15.75 -2.83 20.02
N HIS A 21 14.67 -2.43 20.70
CA HIS A 21 13.81 -3.37 21.42
C HIS A 21 13.09 -4.33 20.48
N VAL A 22 12.47 -3.81 19.41
CA VAL A 22 11.81 -4.62 18.38
C VAL A 22 12.81 -5.55 17.68
N ARG A 23 14.01 -5.04 17.37
CA ARG A 23 15.09 -5.84 16.78
C ARG A 23 15.49 -7.02 17.69
N ARG A 24 15.61 -6.80 19.00
CA ARG A 24 15.90 -7.86 19.98
C ARG A 24 14.78 -8.90 20.03
N LEU A 25 13.52 -8.47 20.13
CA LEU A 25 12.37 -9.36 20.11
C LEU A 25 12.35 -10.21 18.82
N ALA A 26 12.68 -9.62 17.67
CA ALA A 26 12.74 -10.35 16.41
C ALA A 26 13.82 -11.43 16.39
N LEU A 27 15.01 -11.15 16.95
CA LEU A 27 16.06 -12.16 17.09
C LEU A 27 15.61 -13.32 17.98
N GLU A 28 15.01 -13.03 19.14
CA GLU A 28 14.48 -14.03 20.07
C GLU A 28 13.37 -14.88 19.43
N SER A 29 12.53 -14.25 18.61
CA SER A 29 11.45 -14.90 17.87
C SER A 29 11.97 -15.89 16.80
N LEU A 30 12.98 -15.47 16.04
CA LEU A 30 13.65 -16.29 15.03
C LEU A 30 14.43 -17.45 15.66
N GLU A 31 15.15 -17.19 16.76
CA GLU A 31 15.89 -18.22 17.50
C GLU A 31 14.96 -19.30 18.04
N ARG A 32 13.81 -18.93 18.62
CA ARG A 32 12.78 -19.90 19.06
C ARG A 32 12.22 -20.75 17.92
N ARG A 33 12.21 -20.23 16.70
CA ARG A 33 11.82 -20.95 15.48
C ARG A 33 12.97 -21.76 14.86
N GLY A 34 14.11 -21.86 15.54
CA GLY A 34 15.28 -22.59 15.09
C GLY A 34 16.06 -21.91 13.95
N VAL A 35 15.75 -20.65 13.65
CA VAL A 35 16.39 -19.89 12.56
C VAL A 35 17.51 -19.05 13.12
N ARG A 36 18.75 -19.40 12.75
CA ARG A 36 19.93 -18.57 13.05
C ARG A 36 20.11 -17.54 11.95
N VAL A 37 20.18 -16.29 12.35
CA VAL A 37 20.37 -15.16 11.42
C VAL A 37 21.56 -14.31 11.82
N ARG A 38 22.08 -13.55 10.85
CA ARG A 38 23.07 -12.50 11.03
C ARG A 38 22.57 -11.20 10.39
N PRO A 39 23.09 -10.02 10.79
CA PRO A 39 22.87 -8.79 10.03
C PRO A 39 23.20 -9.00 8.55
N ALA A 40 22.28 -8.60 7.66
CA ALA A 40 22.53 -8.58 6.23
C ALA A 40 23.48 -7.43 5.86
N PRO A 41 24.18 -7.46 4.70
CA PRO A 41 25.06 -6.38 4.28
C PRO A 41 24.41 -4.99 4.26
N GLN A 42 23.11 -4.93 3.98
CA GLN A 42 22.29 -3.72 3.92
C GLN A 42 21.59 -3.36 5.25
N ASP A 43 21.93 -4.03 6.36
CA ASP A 43 21.27 -3.82 7.64
C ASP A 43 21.53 -2.43 8.22
N VAL A 44 20.46 -1.67 8.47
CA VAL A 44 20.50 -0.33 9.08
C VAL A 44 19.42 -0.25 10.15
N LEU A 45 19.72 0.32 11.32
CA LEU A 45 18.76 0.43 12.42
C LEU A 45 17.50 1.21 11.97
N GLY A 46 16.33 0.58 12.05
CA GLY A 46 15.07 1.13 11.56
C GLY A 46 14.66 0.68 10.15
N ASP A 47 15.58 0.13 9.36
CA ASP A 47 15.35 -0.70 8.17
C ASP A 47 16.08 -2.04 8.36
N ASP A 48 15.91 -2.61 9.57
CA ASP A 48 16.70 -3.74 10.02
C ASP A 48 16.50 -4.94 9.08
N CYS A 49 17.59 -5.59 8.68
CA CYS A 49 17.56 -6.74 7.80
C CYS A 49 18.49 -7.83 8.32
N PHE A 50 17.92 -8.98 8.62
CA PHE A 50 18.69 -10.18 8.91
C PHE A 50 18.75 -11.11 7.71
N MET A 51 19.75 -11.98 7.68
CA MET A 51 19.93 -13.03 6.69
C MET A 51 20.27 -14.35 7.36
N ASP A 52 19.60 -15.44 6.97
CA ASP A 52 19.94 -16.79 7.43
C ASP A 52 21.07 -17.44 6.60
N GLN A 53 21.43 -18.67 6.95
CA GLN A 53 22.50 -19.43 6.27
C GLN A 53 22.12 -19.86 4.84
N THR A 54 20.83 -19.88 4.52
CA THR A 54 20.31 -20.24 3.20
C THR A 54 20.14 -19.02 2.29
N GLY A 55 20.43 -17.82 2.80
CA GLY A 55 20.30 -16.56 2.06
C GLY A 55 18.92 -15.91 2.15
N ASN A 56 18.00 -16.40 2.98
CA ASN A 56 16.71 -15.74 3.16
C ASN A 56 16.89 -14.44 3.95
N HIS A 57 16.26 -13.37 3.48
CA HIS A 57 16.23 -12.08 4.15
C HIS A 57 14.99 -11.90 5.02
N TYR A 58 15.18 -11.33 6.21
CA TYR A 58 14.15 -10.98 7.18
C TYR A 58 14.20 -9.48 7.42
N ARG A 59 13.38 -8.73 6.68
CA ARG A 59 13.29 -7.26 6.80
C ARG A 59 12.30 -6.88 7.88
N LEU A 60 12.70 -6.04 8.81
CA LEU A 60 11.86 -5.62 9.94
C LEU A 60 11.24 -4.23 9.75
N TYR A 61 11.50 -3.52 8.64
CA TYR A 61 10.95 -2.18 8.42
C TYR A 61 9.44 -2.08 8.69
N ASN A 62 8.66 -2.99 8.11
CA ASN A 62 7.21 -3.01 8.32
C ASN A 62 6.83 -3.34 9.78
N LEU A 63 7.57 -4.25 10.42
CA LEU A 63 7.37 -4.58 11.82
C LEU A 63 7.71 -3.40 12.73
N GLN A 64 8.75 -2.63 12.42
CA GLN A 64 9.12 -1.40 13.13
C GLN A 64 8.03 -0.34 13.01
N LEU A 65 7.42 -0.18 11.84
CA LEU A 65 6.29 0.74 11.64
C LEU A 65 5.02 0.26 12.36
N GLN A 66 4.73 -1.05 12.35
CA GLN A 66 3.60 -1.60 13.09
C GLN A 66 3.75 -1.41 14.60
N CYS A 67 4.93 -1.69 15.15
CA CYS A 67 5.23 -1.46 16.57
C CYS A 67 5.22 0.04 16.92
N ALA A 68 5.55 0.93 15.99
CA ALA A 68 5.46 2.38 16.19
C ALA A 68 4.05 2.85 16.57
N GLN A 69 3.02 2.14 16.12
CA GLN A 69 1.61 2.48 16.30
C GLN A 69 0.97 1.74 17.50
N ARG A 70 1.76 1.00 18.28
CA ARG A 70 1.27 0.15 19.38
C ARG A 70 1.99 0.46 20.69
N PRO A 71 1.34 0.27 21.86
CA PRO A 71 2.00 0.40 23.14
C PRO A 71 3.11 -0.67 23.31
N PRO A 72 4.18 -0.39 24.08
CA PRO A 72 5.33 -1.29 24.22
C PRO A 72 5.00 -2.71 24.67
N ALA A 73 3.96 -2.85 25.50
CA ALA A 73 3.49 -4.15 25.99
C ALA A 73 3.00 -5.08 24.87
N GLU A 74 2.55 -4.54 23.73
CA GLU A 74 2.02 -5.32 22.61
C GLU A 74 3.09 -5.74 21.58
N TRP A 75 4.30 -5.18 21.66
CA TRP A 75 5.34 -5.42 20.64
C TRP A 75 5.75 -6.88 20.54
N ALA A 76 5.87 -7.59 21.67
CA ALA A 76 6.21 -9.01 21.66
C ALA A 76 5.17 -9.84 20.90
N GLY A 77 3.88 -9.60 21.14
CA GLY A 77 2.80 -10.27 20.41
C GLY A 77 2.79 -9.91 18.92
N ALA A 78 3.04 -8.65 18.58
CA ALA A 78 3.13 -8.21 17.18
C ALA A 78 4.29 -8.88 16.42
N VAL A 79 5.45 -9.03 17.07
CA VAL A 79 6.63 -9.71 16.52
C VAL A 79 6.35 -11.20 16.30
N GLU A 80 5.76 -11.89 17.27
CA GLU A 80 5.41 -13.31 17.11
C GLU A 80 4.43 -13.52 15.96
N PHE A 81 3.36 -12.72 15.93
CA PHE A 81 2.38 -12.77 14.85
C PHE A 81 3.03 -12.53 13.48
N HIS A 82 3.93 -11.54 13.36
CA HIS A 82 4.64 -11.25 12.12
C HIS A 82 5.40 -12.48 11.58
N PHE A 83 6.17 -13.14 12.45
CA PHE A 83 6.93 -14.31 12.02
C PHE A 83 6.05 -15.54 11.79
N ASP A 84 4.99 -15.75 12.57
CA ASP A 84 4.03 -16.82 12.31
C ASP A 84 3.44 -16.71 10.90
N GLN A 85 3.01 -15.51 10.50
CA GLN A 85 2.51 -15.26 9.15
C GLN A 85 3.60 -15.48 8.10
N GLN A 86 4.82 -15.00 8.33
CA GLN A 86 5.94 -15.15 7.39
C GLN A 86 6.33 -16.62 7.17
N PHE A 87 6.35 -17.44 8.21
CA PHE A 87 6.70 -18.86 8.11
C PHE A 87 5.55 -19.72 7.60
N ALA A 88 4.30 -19.42 7.98
CA ALA A 88 3.13 -20.05 7.37
C ALA A 88 3.16 -19.85 5.85
N GLY A 89 3.46 -18.62 5.41
CA GLY A 89 3.59 -18.27 4.01
C GLY A 89 4.65 -19.06 3.22
N ARG A 90 5.67 -19.63 3.88
CA ARG A 90 6.71 -20.43 3.21
C ARG A 90 6.23 -21.80 2.78
N SER A 91 5.21 -22.34 3.45
CA SER A 91 4.67 -23.67 3.14
C SER A 91 3.56 -23.60 2.09
N ASP A 92 3.13 -22.40 1.69
CA ASP A 92 2.10 -22.23 0.67
C ASP A 92 2.61 -22.68 -0.71
N PRO A 93 1.83 -23.50 -1.44
CA PRO A 93 2.23 -24.04 -2.74
C PRO A 93 2.59 -22.94 -3.74
N GLY A 94 3.62 -23.19 -4.55
CA GLY A 94 3.99 -22.33 -5.67
C GLY A 94 2.93 -22.36 -6.77
N PRO A 95 2.91 -21.38 -7.70
CA PRO A 95 1.93 -21.33 -8.79
C PRO A 95 1.92 -22.57 -9.70
N ALA A 96 3.06 -23.26 -9.83
CA ALA A 96 3.17 -24.51 -10.59
C ALA A 96 2.49 -25.71 -9.91
N GLU A 97 2.25 -25.64 -8.60
CA GLU A 97 1.63 -26.70 -7.81
C GLU A 97 0.11 -26.52 -7.67
N LEU A 98 -0.42 -25.36 -8.11
CA LEU A 98 -1.83 -25.04 -8.06
C LEU A 98 -2.57 -25.54 -9.31
N THR A 99 -3.83 -25.90 -9.11
CA THR A 99 -4.78 -25.94 -10.23
C THR A 99 -5.02 -24.53 -10.78
N GLU A 100 -5.47 -24.44 -12.04
CA GLU A 100 -5.84 -23.18 -12.67
C GLU A 100 -6.84 -22.40 -11.81
N ALA A 101 -7.88 -23.07 -11.31
CA ALA A 101 -8.93 -22.45 -10.51
C ALA A 101 -8.39 -21.88 -9.18
N GLU A 102 -7.46 -22.57 -8.51
CA GLU A 102 -6.85 -22.08 -7.28
C GLU A 102 -5.98 -20.86 -7.53
N LEU A 103 -5.19 -20.86 -8.62
CA LEU A 103 -4.41 -19.69 -9.00
C LEU A 103 -5.32 -18.49 -9.29
N LEU A 104 -6.37 -18.70 -10.08
CA LEU A 104 -7.33 -17.66 -10.44
C LEU A 104 -8.09 -17.11 -9.22
N ALA A 105 -8.32 -17.91 -8.18
CA ALA A 105 -8.92 -17.43 -6.94
C ALA A 105 -7.95 -16.59 -6.08
N GLN A 106 -6.64 -16.79 -6.24
CA GLN A 106 -5.61 -16.10 -5.46
C GLN A 106 -5.07 -14.86 -6.15
N VAL A 107 -5.10 -14.81 -7.49
CA VAL A 107 -4.50 -13.72 -8.26
C VAL A 107 -5.29 -12.42 -8.10
N ARG A 108 -4.56 -11.31 -7.92
CA ARG A 108 -5.07 -9.95 -7.80
C ARG A 108 -4.15 -8.99 -8.54
N THR A 109 -4.73 -7.94 -9.11
CA THR A 109 -3.96 -6.86 -9.74
C THR A 109 -3.53 -5.86 -8.67
N ARG A 110 -2.27 -5.45 -8.71
CA ARG A 110 -1.68 -4.48 -7.78
C ARG A 110 -1.08 -3.29 -8.52
N LEU A 111 -1.50 -2.09 -8.11
CA LEU A 111 -0.90 -0.83 -8.51
C LEU A 111 0.27 -0.48 -7.59
N GLN A 112 1.44 -0.19 -8.16
CA GLN A 112 2.60 0.27 -7.41
C GLN A 112 3.65 0.97 -8.27
N THR A 113 4.69 1.51 -7.63
CA THR A 113 5.92 1.93 -8.30
C THR A 113 6.64 0.72 -8.91
N PRO A 114 7.32 0.86 -10.07
CA PRO A 114 8.12 -0.21 -10.64
C PRO A 114 9.13 -0.76 -9.63
N ASP A 115 9.22 -2.09 -9.52
CA ASP A 115 10.27 -2.71 -8.71
C ASP A 115 11.63 -2.54 -9.40
N THR A 116 12.53 -1.82 -8.75
CA THR A 116 13.91 -1.59 -9.21
C THR A 116 14.92 -2.46 -8.47
N SER A 117 14.49 -3.30 -7.53
CA SER A 117 15.37 -4.14 -6.71
C SER A 117 16.01 -5.29 -7.50
N GLY A 118 15.38 -5.73 -8.58
CA GLY A 118 15.80 -6.89 -9.37
C GLY A 118 15.62 -8.24 -8.66
N MET A 119 14.94 -8.27 -7.50
CA MET A 119 14.71 -9.50 -6.74
C MET A 119 13.71 -10.44 -7.43
N THR A 120 12.70 -9.88 -8.11
CA THR A 120 11.71 -10.63 -8.88
C THR A 120 11.62 -10.04 -10.28
N SER A 121 11.77 -10.88 -11.30
CA SER A 121 11.58 -10.44 -12.69
C SER A 121 10.09 -10.33 -12.98
N MET A 122 9.63 -9.16 -13.44
CA MET A 122 8.22 -8.86 -13.71
C MET A 122 8.08 -8.10 -15.03
N ARG A 123 8.69 -8.63 -16.10
CA ARG A 123 8.61 -8.02 -17.44
C ARG A 123 7.19 -8.01 -17.99
N TYR A 124 6.30 -8.87 -17.48
CA TYR A 124 4.89 -8.88 -17.83
C TYR A 124 4.11 -7.68 -17.27
N ALA A 125 4.65 -6.95 -16.29
CA ALA A 125 3.96 -5.84 -15.63
C ALA A 125 3.55 -4.77 -16.67
N ARG A 126 2.30 -4.29 -16.57
CA ARG A 126 1.73 -3.33 -17.51
C ARG A 126 1.94 -1.91 -17.01
N PRO A 127 2.32 -0.95 -17.88
CA PRO A 127 2.25 0.46 -17.52
C PRO A 127 0.84 0.83 -17.06
N ALA A 128 0.74 1.58 -15.98
CA ALA A 128 -0.47 2.27 -15.55
C ALA A 128 -0.32 3.77 -15.88
N PHE A 129 -0.64 4.65 -14.93
CA PHE A 129 -0.49 6.10 -15.09
C PHE A 129 0.75 6.62 -14.36
N ASP A 130 1.31 7.72 -14.84
CA ASP A 130 2.38 8.48 -14.17
C ASP A 130 3.60 7.63 -13.76
N GLY A 131 3.99 6.70 -14.63
CA GLY A 131 5.12 5.80 -14.41
C GLY A 131 4.87 4.67 -13.39
N LEU A 132 3.66 4.59 -12.82
CA LEU A 132 3.22 3.42 -12.04
C LEU A 132 3.00 2.22 -12.95
N VAL A 133 2.96 1.04 -12.34
CA VAL A 133 2.71 -0.24 -13.03
C VAL A 133 1.59 -1.01 -12.34
N ALA A 134 0.90 -1.81 -13.14
CA ALA A 134 -0.03 -2.84 -12.70
C ALA A 134 0.65 -4.22 -12.85
N GLU A 135 0.78 -4.94 -11.74
CA GLU A 135 1.34 -6.29 -11.71
C GLU A 135 0.37 -7.30 -11.07
N LEU A 136 0.72 -8.57 -11.09
CA LEU A 136 -0.07 -9.64 -10.50
C LEU A 136 0.55 -10.09 -9.17
N ASN A 137 -0.30 -10.28 -8.18
CA ASN A 137 0.07 -10.81 -6.88
C ASN A 137 -0.89 -11.93 -6.50
N ARG A 138 -0.42 -12.87 -5.69
CA ARG A 138 -1.25 -13.85 -5.00
C ARG A 138 -1.52 -13.37 -3.59
N ASP A 139 -2.79 -13.29 -3.23
CA ASP A 139 -3.20 -13.06 -1.85
C ASP A 139 -3.48 -14.40 -1.20
N LEU A 140 -2.66 -14.71 -0.21
CA LEU A 140 -2.70 -15.93 0.57
C LEU A 140 -3.25 -15.57 1.96
N PRO A 141 -3.75 -16.56 2.73
CA PRO A 141 -4.40 -16.28 4.01
C PRO A 141 -3.56 -15.45 4.99
N THR A 142 -2.23 -15.52 4.87
CA THR A 142 -1.30 -14.86 5.80
C THR A 142 -0.38 -13.83 5.16
N VAL A 143 -0.16 -13.91 3.85
CA VAL A 143 0.83 -13.09 3.12
C VAL A 143 0.37 -12.80 1.70
N VAL A 144 0.85 -11.69 1.15
CA VAL A 144 0.78 -11.44 -0.30
C VAL A 144 2.11 -11.80 -0.92
N LYS A 145 2.09 -12.62 -1.98
CA LYS A 145 3.26 -12.97 -2.78
C LYS A 145 3.18 -12.35 -4.17
N THR A 146 4.22 -11.64 -4.56
CA THR A 146 4.39 -11.15 -5.93
C THR A 146 4.54 -12.33 -6.89
N VAL A 147 3.87 -12.24 -8.04
CA VAL A 147 3.97 -13.24 -9.11
C VAL A 147 5.10 -12.84 -10.04
N GLY A 148 6.07 -13.72 -10.28
CA GLY A 148 7.19 -13.48 -11.19
C GLY A 148 6.92 -13.92 -12.62
N ASP A 149 7.83 -13.57 -13.54
CA ASP A 149 7.76 -13.97 -14.96
C ASP A 149 7.64 -15.50 -15.13
N ASP A 150 8.36 -16.28 -14.31
CA ASP A 150 8.34 -17.74 -14.38
C ASP A 150 6.98 -18.33 -13.95
N ASP A 151 6.27 -17.65 -13.03
CA ASP A 151 4.96 -18.09 -12.54
C ASP A 151 3.85 -17.95 -13.59
N VAL A 152 4.02 -16.99 -14.51
CA VAL A 152 3.07 -16.69 -15.59
C VAL A 152 3.51 -17.21 -16.96
N ALA A 153 4.67 -17.86 -17.04
CA ALA A 153 5.20 -18.36 -18.29
C ALA A 153 4.22 -19.32 -18.98
N GLY A 154 3.85 -18.99 -20.22
CA GLY A 154 2.90 -19.79 -21.02
C GLY A 154 1.42 -19.63 -20.63
N ARG A 155 1.08 -18.74 -19.70
CA ARG A 155 -0.31 -18.43 -19.33
C ARG A 155 -0.86 -17.25 -20.17
N ASP A 156 -2.18 -17.18 -20.27
CA ASP A 156 -2.86 -16.03 -20.87
C ASP A 156 -2.82 -14.84 -19.89
N LEU A 157 -1.93 -13.89 -20.16
CA LEU A 157 -1.76 -12.71 -19.32
C LEU A 157 -3.00 -11.81 -19.33
N ASP A 158 -3.68 -11.64 -20.45
CA ASP A 158 -4.88 -10.79 -20.52
C ASP A 158 -5.98 -11.33 -19.62
N PHE A 159 -6.21 -12.64 -19.69
CA PHE A 159 -7.17 -13.31 -18.82
C PHE A 159 -6.78 -13.23 -17.33
N LEU A 160 -5.49 -13.40 -17.00
CA LEU A 160 -5.01 -13.25 -15.62
C LEU A 160 -5.21 -11.84 -15.08
N TYR A 161 -4.99 -10.79 -15.87
CA TYR A 161 -5.25 -9.41 -15.48
C TYR A 161 -6.75 -9.12 -15.32
N GLU A 162 -7.59 -9.69 -16.18
CA GLU A 162 -9.04 -9.55 -16.07
C GLU A 162 -9.54 -10.16 -14.75
N VAL A 163 -9.15 -11.40 -14.47
CA VAL A 163 -9.51 -12.09 -13.22
C VAL A 163 -8.89 -11.40 -12.01
N GLY A 164 -7.61 -11.03 -12.11
CA GLY A 164 -6.89 -10.31 -11.07
C GLY A 164 -7.56 -8.98 -10.71
N GLN A 165 -7.99 -8.20 -11.71
CA GLN A 165 -8.68 -6.94 -11.45
C GLN A 165 -10.07 -7.19 -10.84
N ARG A 166 -10.81 -8.19 -11.33
CA ARG A 166 -12.11 -8.57 -10.75
C ARG A 166 -11.98 -8.96 -9.26
N ASN A 167 -10.95 -9.73 -8.91
CA ASN A 167 -10.70 -10.09 -7.52
C ASN A 167 -10.30 -8.87 -6.68
N THR A 168 -9.41 -8.02 -7.19
CA THR A 168 -9.05 -6.73 -6.56
C THR A 168 -10.27 -5.85 -6.33
N ASP A 169 -11.18 -5.77 -7.30
CA ASP A 169 -12.41 -4.98 -7.22
C ASP A 169 -13.41 -5.55 -6.20
N ALA A 170 -13.43 -6.88 -6.02
CA ALA A 170 -14.25 -7.56 -5.03
C ALA A 170 -13.73 -7.46 -3.58
N GLU A 171 -12.48 -7.02 -3.38
CA GLU A 171 -11.91 -6.87 -2.03
C GLU A 171 -12.77 -5.96 -1.15
N PRO A 172 -13.13 -6.39 0.09
CA PRO A 172 -13.92 -5.59 1.01
C PRO A 172 -13.28 -4.24 1.31
N VAL A 173 -14.08 -3.19 1.26
CA VAL A 173 -13.65 -1.82 1.51
C VAL A 173 -14.63 -1.10 2.43
N ALA A 174 -14.11 -0.35 3.38
CA ALA A 174 -14.85 0.64 4.14
C ALA A 174 -14.79 1.96 3.38
N VAL A 175 -15.96 2.50 3.04
CA VAL A 175 -16.10 3.81 2.40
C VAL A 175 -16.48 4.82 3.47
N GLN A 176 -15.61 5.80 3.69
CA GLN A 176 -15.87 6.91 4.59
C GLN A 176 -16.07 8.19 3.78
N ALA A 177 -17.24 8.82 3.92
CA ALA A 177 -17.45 10.18 3.46
C ALA A 177 -16.71 11.15 4.40
N LEU A 178 -15.89 12.01 3.82
CA LEU A 178 -15.17 13.09 4.48
C LEU A 178 -15.78 14.43 4.05
N ASP A 179 -15.30 15.51 4.66
CA ASP A 179 -15.64 16.87 4.22
C ASP A 179 -15.30 17.10 2.74
N ARG A 180 -15.89 18.14 2.13
CA ARG A 180 -15.62 18.56 0.74
C ARG A 180 -15.99 17.50 -0.30
N ASN A 181 -16.96 16.63 0.02
CA ASN A 181 -17.41 15.53 -0.85
C ASN A 181 -16.24 14.61 -1.28
N VAL A 182 -15.32 14.35 -0.38
CA VAL A 182 -14.24 13.38 -0.59
C VAL A 182 -14.61 12.05 0.05
N PHE A 183 -14.32 10.95 -0.63
CA PHE A 183 -14.49 9.60 -0.11
C PHE A 183 -13.13 8.96 0.12
N ALA A 184 -12.92 8.42 1.32
CA ALA A 184 -11.77 7.60 1.65
C ALA A 184 -12.16 6.12 1.62
N LEU A 185 -11.45 5.35 0.81
CA LEU A 185 -11.57 3.91 0.71
C LEU A 185 -10.41 3.29 1.48
N THR A 186 -10.74 2.49 2.50
CA THR A 186 -9.77 1.79 3.34
C THR A 186 -10.18 0.34 3.55
N GLY A 187 -9.24 -0.52 3.91
CA GLY A 187 -9.57 -1.91 4.21
C GLY A 187 -8.37 -2.68 4.74
N GLY A 188 -8.63 -3.89 5.24
CA GLY A 188 -7.57 -4.83 5.65
C GLY A 188 -6.76 -5.37 4.47
N SER A 189 -7.26 -5.20 3.25
CA SER A 189 -6.65 -5.62 2.01
C SER A 189 -5.45 -4.74 1.62
N PHE A 190 -4.46 -5.36 0.98
CA PHE A 190 -3.30 -4.69 0.38
C PHE A 190 -3.55 -4.19 -1.04
N PHE A 191 -4.78 -4.30 -1.54
CA PHE A 191 -5.15 -4.01 -2.92
C PHE A 191 -6.10 -2.82 -3.08
N ILE A 192 -6.45 -2.11 -2.00
CA ILE A 192 -7.43 -1.02 -2.03
C ILE A 192 -7.05 0.08 -3.03
N ALA A 193 -5.78 0.51 -3.04
CA ALA A 193 -5.31 1.51 -4.00
C ALA A 193 -5.41 1.03 -5.45
N SER A 194 -5.34 -0.29 -5.67
CA SER A 194 -5.33 -0.91 -7.00
C SER A 194 -6.72 -0.91 -7.65
N LYS A 195 -7.78 -0.67 -6.87
CA LYS A 195 -9.12 -0.40 -7.41
C LYS A 195 -9.16 0.85 -8.30
N ALA A 196 -8.20 1.76 -8.17
CA ALA A 196 -8.07 2.93 -9.06
C ALA A 196 -7.85 2.55 -10.54
N LEU A 197 -7.40 1.32 -10.82
CA LEU A 197 -7.28 0.79 -12.19
C LEU A 197 -8.64 0.54 -12.85
N ASN A 198 -9.74 0.48 -12.07
CA ASN A 198 -11.11 0.36 -12.56
C ASN A 198 -11.97 1.53 -12.08
N MET A 199 -11.64 2.74 -12.53
CA MET A 199 -12.39 3.95 -12.19
C MET A 199 -13.90 3.89 -12.55
N PRO A 200 -14.32 3.29 -13.69
CA PRO A 200 -15.76 3.14 -13.97
C PRO A 200 -16.54 2.44 -12.87
N LEU A 201 -15.99 1.36 -12.30
CA LEU A 201 -16.63 0.65 -11.19
C LEU A 201 -16.67 1.50 -9.91
N LEU A 202 -15.63 2.29 -9.64
CA LEU A 202 -15.63 3.21 -8.50
C LEU A 202 -16.67 4.32 -8.65
N ILE A 203 -16.87 4.84 -9.86
CA ILE A 203 -17.92 5.81 -10.15
C ILE A 203 -19.29 5.18 -9.87
N GLU A 204 -19.53 3.95 -10.34
CA GLU A 204 -20.77 3.22 -10.13
C GLU A 204 -21.05 2.96 -8.63
N THR A 205 -20.06 2.44 -7.92
CA THR A 205 -20.24 1.89 -6.56
C THR A 205 -20.05 2.91 -5.44
N VAL A 206 -19.26 3.96 -5.64
CA VAL A 206 -18.94 4.97 -4.62
C VAL A 206 -19.59 6.32 -4.93
N LEU A 207 -19.54 6.75 -6.20
CA LEU A 207 -19.99 8.08 -6.62
C LEU A 207 -21.42 8.08 -7.20
N GLY A 208 -22.17 7.00 -7.01
CA GLY A 208 -23.59 6.90 -7.42
C GLY A 208 -23.80 6.87 -8.94
N GLY A 209 -22.79 6.47 -9.71
CA GLY A 209 -22.87 6.28 -11.17
C GLY A 209 -22.71 7.56 -12.00
N VAL A 210 -22.42 8.71 -11.38
CA VAL A 210 -22.39 10.01 -12.07
C VAL A 210 -21.10 10.77 -11.78
N ALA A 211 -20.25 10.90 -12.80
CA ALA A 211 -19.05 11.74 -12.77
C ALA A 211 -18.75 12.35 -14.17
N PRO A 212 -19.65 13.18 -14.72
CA PRO A 212 -19.57 13.64 -16.12
C PRO A 212 -18.31 14.49 -16.41
N LEU A 213 -17.84 15.22 -15.40
CA LEU A 213 -16.64 16.05 -15.46
C LEU A 213 -15.38 15.30 -15.00
N GLY A 214 -15.48 14.00 -14.72
CA GLY A 214 -14.37 13.17 -14.25
C GLY A 214 -14.24 13.09 -12.73
N VAL A 215 -13.14 12.50 -12.28
CA VAL A 215 -12.87 12.17 -10.87
C VAL A 215 -11.47 12.62 -10.51
N VAL A 216 -11.33 13.36 -9.41
CA VAL A 216 -10.05 13.60 -8.76
C VAL A 216 -9.80 12.48 -7.75
N PHE A 217 -8.61 11.90 -7.75
CA PHE A 217 -8.27 10.78 -6.87
C PHE A 217 -6.80 10.78 -6.47
N SER A 218 -6.49 10.06 -5.37
CA SER A 218 -5.12 9.87 -4.89
C SER A 218 -4.91 8.46 -4.34
N VAL A 219 -3.72 7.90 -4.55
CA VAL A 219 -3.30 6.57 -4.10
C VAL A 219 -2.03 6.66 -3.25
N PRO A 220 -2.11 7.17 -2.01
CA PRO A 220 -0.92 7.41 -1.18
C PRO A 220 -0.11 6.14 -0.88
N HIS A 221 -0.80 5.06 -0.53
CA HIS A 221 -0.21 3.76 -0.25
C HIS A 221 -1.23 2.65 -0.52
N ARG A 222 -0.78 1.39 -0.55
CA ARG A 222 -1.55 0.24 -1.07
C ARG A 222 -2.95 -0.01 -0.46
N SER A 223 -3.21 0.50 0.74
CA SER A 223 -4.44 0.27 1.51
C SER A 223 -5.34 1.51 1.62
N LEU A 224 -5.06 2.57 0.87
CA LEU A 224 -5.83 3.82 0.89
C LEU A 224 -6.01 4.39 -0.52
N LEU A 225 -7.24 4.76 -0.84
CA LEU A 225 -7.63 5.45 -2.06
C LEU A 225 -8.58 6.60 -1.69
N PHE A 226 -8.31 7.80 -2.18
CA PHE A 226 -9.25 8.91 -2.09
C PHE A 226 -9.95 9.15 -3.42
N LEU A 227 -11.23 9.51 -3.38
CA LEU A 227 -12.04 9.83 -4.56
C LEU A 227 -12.83 11.12 -4.34
N HIS A 228 -12.99 11.89 -5.41
CA HIS A 228 -13.81 13.08 -5.45
C HIS A 228 -14.37 13.28 -6.86
N ALA A 229 -15.70 13.26 -7.02
CA ALA A 229 -16.33 13.61 -8.29
C ALA A 229 -16.12 15.10 -8.59
N VAL A 230 -15.73 15.45 -9.82
CA VAL A 230 -15.56 16.86 -10.18
C VAL A 230 -16.91 17.59 -10.17
N GLY A 231 -16.96 18.73 -9.48
CA GLY A 231 -18.14 19.54 -9.20
C GLY A 231 -17.80 20.84 -8.46
N GLU A 232 -18.79 21.56 -7.94
CA GLU A 232 -18.62 22.87 -7.32
C GLU A 232 -17.56 22.89 -6.18
N SER A 233 -17.45 21.80 -5.43
CA SER A 233 -16.50 21.67 -4.31
C SER A 233 -15.06 21.32 -4.72
N THR A 234 -14.77 21.12 -6.01
CA THR A 234 -13.48 20.58 -6.45
C THR A 234 -12.30 21.49 -6.15
N ALA A 235 -12.46 22.82 -6.22
CA ALA A 235 -11.39 23.75 -5.88
C ALA A 235 -10.88 23.55 -4.45
N ASP A 236 -11.80 23.36 -3.50
CA ASP A 236 -11.46 23.13 -2.08
C ASP A 236 -10.96 21.70 -1.84
N ALA A 237 -11.58 20.71 -2.49
CA ALA A 237 -11.24 19.29 -2.33
C ALA A 237 -9.83 18.98 -2.82
N VAL A 238 -9.41 19.53 -3.97
CA VAL A 238 -8.10 19.25 -4.58
C VAL A 238 -6.95 19.71 -3.70
N GLY A 239 -7.03 20.91 -3.13
CA GLY A 239 -5.99 21.41 -2.21
C GLY A 239 -5.86 20.55 -0.96
N TRP A 240 -7.00 20.10 -0.41
CA TRP A 240 -7.02 19.19 0.72
C TRP A 240 -6.46 17.80 0.36
N LEU A 241 -6.87 17.24 -0.77
CA LEU A 241 -6.41 15.94 -1.29
C LEU A 241 -4.90 15.91 -1.49
N ALA A 242 -4.34 16.94 -2.11
CA ALA A 242 -2.91 17.01 -2.33
C ALA A 242 -2.12 17.01 -1.00
N SER A 243 -2.57 17.83 -0.03
CA SER A 243 -1.95 17.91 1.29
C SER A 243 -2.04 16.60 2.07
N VAL A 244 -3.24 16.00 2.16
CA VAL A 244 -3.42 14.75 2.91
C VAL A 244 -2.70 13.58 2.24
N THR A 245 -2.64 13.54 0.91
CA THR A 245 -1.93 12.48 0.17
C THR A 245 -0.45 12.49 0.53
N VAL A 246 0.20 13.65 0.51
CA VAL A 246 1.61 13.78 0.91
C VAL A 246 1.80 13.28 2.34
N GLY A 247 0.96 13.71 3.29
CA GLY A 247 1.04 13.25 4.68
C GLY A 247 0.88 11.73 4.83
N GLN A 248 -0.02 11.11 4.07
CA GLN A 248 -0.23 9.65 4.09
C GLN A 248 0.91 8.87 3.41
N THR A 249 1.81 9.53 2.67
CA THR A 249 3.03 8.90 2.13
C THR A 249 4.22 8.96 3.07
N GLU A 250 4.08 9.60 4.24
CA GLU A 250 5.13 9.64 5.26
C GLU A 250 5.20 8.31 6.02
N ASN A 251 6.14 7.44 5.61
CA ASN A 251 6.39 6.12 6.22
C ASN A 251 5.17 5.17 6.28
N PRO A 252 4.37 5.01 5.21
CA PRO A 252 3.31 4.02 5.21
C PRO A 252 3.90 2.61 5.27
N PRO A 253 3.32 1.68 6.07
CA PRO A 253 3.72 0.28 6.05
C PRO A 253 3.74 -0.23 4.61
N GLY A 254 4.86 -0.85 4.21
CA GLY A 254 5.18 -1.40 2.89
C GLY A 254 5.17 -0.41 1.71
N GLY A 255 5.48 0.86 2.00
CA GLY A 255 5.87 1.84 0.99
C GLY A 255 4.74 2.70 0.46
N ALA A 256 5.11 3.89 -0.02
CA ALA A 256 4.21 4.78 -0.72
C ALA A 256 3.98 4.28 -2.15
N VAL A 257 2.78 4.51 -2.68
CA VAL A 257 2.45 4.23 -4.08
C VAL A 257 2.65 5.50 -4.92
N SER A 258 1.98 6.59 -4.55
CA SER A 258 2.24 7.90 -5.14
C SER A 258 1.97 9.03 -4.15
N ARG A 259 2.71 10.12 -4.27
CA ARG A 259 2.44 11.35 -3.52
C ARG A 259 1.48 12.29 -4.24
N ASP A 260 1.29 12.06 -5.52
CA ASP A 260 0.55 12.94 -6.41
C ASP A 260 -0.96 12.71 -6.35
N THR A 261 -1.69 13.75 -6.71
CA THR A 261 -3.13 13.70 -6.97
C THR A 261 -3.36 13.68 -8.47
N TYR A 262 -4.36 12.91 -8.88
CA TYR A 262 -4.65 12.58 -10.25
C TYR A 262 -6.07 13.01 -10.63
N PHE A 263 -6.27 13.28 -11.90
CA PHE A 263 -7.58 13.48 -12.51
C PHE A 263 -7.82 12.38 -13.53
N TRP A 264 -8.95 11.68 -13.41
CA TRP A 264 -9.41 10.69 -14.37
C TRP A 264 -10.58 11.26 -15.19
N HIS A 265 -10.52 11.08 -16.50
CA HIS A 265 -11.65 11.33 -17.40
C HIS A 265 -11.61 10.39 -18.59
N ARG A 266 -12.72 9.67 -18.84
CA ARG A 266 -12.92 8.86 -20.05
C ARG A 266 -11.79 7.85 -20.36
N GLY A 267 -11.22 7.25 -19.31
CA GLY A 267 -10.16 6.24 -19.44
C GLY A 267 -8.75 6.79 -19.40
N GLU A 268 -8.58 8.11 -19.36
CA GLU A 268 -7.27 8.76 -19.25
C GLU A 268 -7.04 9.29 -17.84
N VAL A 269 -5.78 9.26 -17.41
CA VAL A 269 -5.33 9.79 -16.12
C VAL A 269 -4.28 10.87 -16.35
N GLN A 270 -4.53 12.04 -15.79
CA GLN A 270 -3.62 13.18 -15.77
C GLN A 270 -3.15 13.41 -14.33
N ARG A 271 -1.85 13.61 -14.14
CA ARG A 271 -1.31 14.13 -12.87
C ARG A 271 -1.65 15.61 -12.75
N ILE A 272 -2.22 16.02 -11.61
CA ILE A 272 -2.66 17.42 -11.38
C ILE A 272 -1.91 18.11 -10.24
N THR A 273 -0.87 17.47 -9.71
CA THR A 273 0.03 18.04 -8.70
C THR A 273 1.48 18.01 -9.15
N GLU A 274 2.24 18.96 -8.64
CA GLU A 274 3.69 18.93 -8.62
C GLU A 274 4.15 19.20 -7.19
N ILE A 275 5.00 18.32 -6.67
CA ILE A 275 5.43 18.35 -5.26
C ILE A 275 6.92 18.67 -5.21
N ASP A 276 7.26 19.81 -4.63
CA ASP A 276 8.64 20.16 -4.34
C ASP A 276 8.97 19.78 -2.90
N THR A 277 9.72 18.68 -2.77
CA THR A 277 10.14 18.18 -1.45
C THR A 277 11.18 19.07 -0.76
N GLN A 278 11.94 19.89 -1.50
CA GLN A 278 12.93 20.80 -0.94
C GLN A 278 12.26 22.07 -0.42
N ALA A 279 11.40 22.67 -1.24
CA ALA A 279 10.61 23.85 -0.86
C ALA A 279 9.43 23.52 0.06
N ARG A 280 9.10 22.23 0.23
CA ARG A 280 7.92 21.73 0.96
C ARG A 280 6.63 22.38 0.46
N SER A 281 6.50 22.50 -0.86
CA SER A 281 5.35 23.10 -1.51
C SER A 281 4.65 22.08 -2.40
N ILE A 282 3.35 22.31 -2.57
CA ILE A 282 2.49 21.55 -3.48
C ILE A 282 1.87 22.56 -4.44
N SER A 283 2.09 22.37 -5.73
CA SER A 283 1.51 23.17 -6.80
C SER A 283 0.43 22.36 -7.53
N LEU A 284 -0.67 23.02 -7.89
CA LEU A 284 -1.70 22.40 -8.72
C LEU A 284 -1.43 22.71 -10.19
N LEU A 285 -1.33 21.66 -10.99
CA LEU A 285 -1.21 21.75 -12.44
C LEU A 285 -2.60 22.02 -13.01
N ARG A 286 -2.80 23.21 -13.58
CA ARG A 286 -4.08 23.67 -14.14
C ARG A 286 -3.99 23.70 -15.67
N ASP A 287 -3.72 22.55 -16.26
CA ASP A 287 -3.62 22.37 -17.70
C ASP A 287 -4.45 21.16 -18.16
N GLY A 288 -4.47 20.94 -19.48
CA GLY A 288 -5.09 19.76 -20.09
C GLY A 288 -6.58 19.56 -19.77
N ALA A 289 -6.98 18.29 -19.71
CA ALA A 289 -8.37 17.89 -19.51
C ALA A 289 -8.91 18.34 -18.14
N PHE A 290 -8.05 18.41 -17.12
CA PHE A 290 -8.47 18.91 -15.81
C PHE A 290 -8.87 20.40 -15.85
N ALA A 291 -8.11 21.25 -16.53
CA ALA A 291 -8.47 22.66 -16.69
C ALA A 291 -9.79 22.84 -17.46
N GLU A 292 -10.02 22.04 -18.49
CA GLU A 292 -11.27 22.04 -19.26
C GLU A 292 -12.49 21.61 -18.42
N ALA A 293 -12.33 20.61 -17.55
CA ALA A 293 -13.37 20.19 -16.62
C ALA A 293 -13.69 21.28 -15.58
N MET A 294 -12.66 21.92 -15.02
CA MET A 294 -12.82 23.02 -14.07
C MET A 294 -13.46 24.27 -14.69
N GLY A 295 -13.27 24.52 -15.99
CA GLY A 295 -13.89 25.63 -16.71
C GLY A 295 -15.39 25.44 -17.01
N GLN A 296 -15.95 24.25 -16.73
CA GLN A 296 -17.37 23.94 -16.90
C GLN A 296 -18.17 24.07 -15.59
N LEU A 297 -17.50 24.38 -14.48
CA LEU A 297 -18.09 24.69 -13.18
C LEU A 297 -18.48 26.16 -13.11
#